data_AF-F0GCM2-F1
#
_entry.id   AF-F0GCM2-F1
#
_cell.length_a   1.000
_cell.length_b   1.000
_cell.length_c   1.000
_cell.angle_alpha   90.00
_cell.angle_beta   90.00
_cell.angle_gamma   90.00
#
_symmetry.space_group_name_H-M   'P 1'
#
loop_
_entity.id
_entity.type
_entity.pdbx_description
1 polymer ?
#
loop_
_entity_poly.entity_id
_entity_poly.type
_entity_poly.pdbx_seq_one_letter_code
_entity_poly.pdbx_strand_id
1 'polypeptide(L)'
;AVAAVAGHLQTKASVVTLTLFDVRSAVQIAAAEGSSTATNYGAALGGLGGGVGGGLAGFSTTPEGKATVVAFIDAWNKMVVALRNYKAQDVKGGLGRGGQLQVN
;
A
#
# COMPACT_ATOMS: atom_id res chain seq x y z
N ALA A 1 -17.78 21.84 -29.88
CA ALA A 1 -16.44 21.68 -29.30
C ALA A 1 -16.42 20.90 -27.96
N VAL A 2 -17.50 20.88 -27.17
CA VAL A 2 -17.50 20.22 -25.83
C VAL A 2 -17.78 18.70 -25.89
N ALA A 3 -18.34 18.17 -26.99
CA ALA A 3 -18.73 16.76 -27.10
C ALA A 3 -17.60 15.77 -27.48
N ALA A 4 -16.39 16.26 -27.80
CA ALA A 4 -15.26 15.39 -28.18
C ALA A 4 -14.37 14.97 -26.99
N VAL A 5 -14.64 15.49 -25.78
CA VAL A 5 -13.91 15.18 -24.53
C VAL A 5 -14.72 14.20 -23.66
N ALA A 6 -15.59 13.38 -24.26
CA ALA A 6 -16.33 12.33 -23.57
C ALA A 6 -15.89 10.91 -23.99
N GLY A 7 -15.03 10.81 -25.02
CA GLY A 7 -14.54 9.53 -25.54
C GLY A 7 -13.31 9.04 -24.78
N HIS A 8 -13.51 8.02 -23.95
CA HIS A 8 -12.46 7.11 -23.46
C HIS A 8 -11.49 7.69 -22.40
N LEU A 9 -12.01 8.24 -21.30
CA LEU A 9 -11.25 8.19 -20.04
C LEU A 9 -11.22 6.74 -19.56
N GLN A 10 -10.37 5.92 -20.16
CA GLN A 10 -10.05 4.61 -19.63
C GLN A 10 -9.27 4.84 -18.33
N THR A 11 -9.99 4.90 -17.21
CA THR A 11 -9.41 5.06 -15.87
C THR A 11 -8.48 3.90 -15.61
N LYS A 12 -7.19 4.08 -15.87
CA LYS A 12 -6.17 3.14 -15.42
C LYS A 12 -6.11 3.24 -13.90
N ALA A 13 -6.45 2.15 -13.22
CA ALA A 13 -6.36 2.03 -11.79
C ALA A 13 -5.36 0.94 -11.42
N SER A 14 -4.52 1.21 -10.42
CA SER A 14 -3.61 0.23 -9.82
C SER A 14 -3.95 0.09 -8.35
N VAL A 15 -3.97 -1.15 -7.86
CA VAL A 15 -4.16 -1.46 -6.44
C VAL A 15 -2.94 -2.25 -5.97
N VAL A 16 -2.39 -1.86 -4.84
CA VAL A 16 -1.25 -2.53 -4.20
C VAL A 16 -1.64 -2.91 -2.79
N THR A 17 -1.53 -4.20 -2.48
CA THR A 17 -1.71 -4.72 -1.12
C THR A 17 -0.35 -5.04 -0.52
N LEU A 18 -0.06 -4.44 0.62
CA LEU A 18 1.14 -4.70 1.42
C LEU A 18 0.74 -5.47 2.68
N THR A 19 1.52 -6.49 3.02
CA THR A 19 1.35 -7.28 4.25
C THR A 19 2.69 -7.35 4.99
N LEU A 20 2.64 -7.22 6.31
CA LEU A 20 3.81 -7.29 7.18
C LEU A 20 3.65 -8.44 8.17
N PHE A 21 4.65 -9.30 8.24
CA PHE A 21 4.71 -10.45 9.15
C PHE A 21 5.94 -10.35 10.05
N ASP A 22 5.79 -10.70 11.32
CA ASP A 22 6.93 -11.02 12.19
C ASP A 22 7.32 -12.49 11.97
N VAL A 23 8.48 -12.70 11.35
CA VAL A 23 8.98 -14.02 10.98
C VAL A 23 9.29 -14.90 12.20
N ARG A 24 9.57 -14.30 13.37
CA ARG A 24 9.88 -15.06 14.59
C ARG A 24 8.62 -15.67 15.21
N SER A 25 7.52 -14.93 15.18
CA SER A 25 6.24 -15.36 15.76
C SER A 25 5.28 -15.95 14.72
N ALA A 26 5.58 -15.81 13.43
CA ALA A 26 4.69 -16.14 12.31
C ALA A 26 3.35 -15.38 12.34
N VAL A 27 3.31 -14.20 12.97
CA VAL A 27 2.12 -13.37 13.13
C VAL A 27 2.09 -12.27 12.07
N GLN A 28 0.92 -12.03 11.47
CA GLN A 28 0.68 -10.84 10.64
C GLN A 28 0.49 -9.62 11.52
N ILE A 29 1.39 -8.64 11.40
CA ILE A 29 1.37 -7.41 12.20
C ILE A 29 0.50 -6.34 11.55
N ALA A 30 0.52 -6.24 10.23
CA ALA A 30 -0.25 -5.23 9.50
C ALA A 30 -0.58 -5.68 8.07
N ALA A 31 -1.64 -5.09 7.53
CA ALA A 31 -1.95 -5.07 6.11
C ALA A 31 -2.41 -3.66 5.73
N ALA A 32 -2.04 -3.20 4.54
CA ALA A 32 -2.49 -1.93 4.01
C ALA A 32 -2.72 -2.03 2.51
N GLU A 33 -3.77 -1.37 2.02
CA GLU A 33 -4.07 -1.27 0.61
C GLU A 33 -3.92 0.18 0.15
N GLY A 34 -3.19 0.35 -0.95
CA GLY A 34 -3.03 1.61 -1.63
C GLY A 34 -3.56 1.55 -3.05
N SER A 35 -4.03 2.69 -3.55
CA SER A 35 -4.66 2.77 -4.86
C SER A 35 -4.20 3.97 -5.66
N SER A 36 -4.12 3.82 -6.97
CA SER A 36 -3.90 4.91 -7.91
C SER A 36 -4.95 4.86 -9.02
N THR A 37 -5.38 6.03 -9.46
CA THR A 37 -6.25 6.29 -10.61
C THR A 37 -5.63 7.40 -11.45
N ALA A 38 -6.00 7.50 -12.73
CA ALA A 38 -5.48 8.53 -13.63
C ALA A 38 -5.51 9.97 -13.05
N THR A 39 -6.55 10.30 -12.27
CA THR A 39 -6.71 11.62 -11.63
C THR A 39 -5.77 11.83 -10.45
N ASN A 40 -5.64 10.84 -9.55
CA ASN A 40 -4.77 10.98 -8.37
C ASN A 40 -3.28 10.83 -8.73
N TYR A 41 -2.98 10.16 -9.84
CA TYR A 41 -1.63 10.01 -10.40
C TYR A 41 -1.02 11.37 -10.79
N GLY A 42 -1.79 12.24 -11.46
CA GLY A 42 -1.33 13.59 -11.81
C GLY A 42 -1.04 14.47 -10.59
N ALA A 43 -1.89 14.37 -9.56
CA ALA A 43 -1.70 15.10 -8.30
C ALA A 43 -0.50 14.57 -7.50
N ALA A 44 -0.32 13.24 -7.43
CA ALA A 44 0.78 12.60 -6.73
C ALA A 44 2.13 12.94 -7.38
N LEU A 45 2.24 12.91 -8.71
CA LEU A 45 3.47 13.32 -9.39
C LEU A 45 3.82 14.81 -9.18
N GLY A 46 2.80 15.67 -9.08
CA GLY A 46 2.99 17.09 -8.74
C GLY A 46 3.41 17.31 -7.29
N GLY A 47 2.90 16.50 -6.35
CA GLY A 47 3.20 16.60 -4.91
C GLY A 47 4.48 15.89 -4.47
N LEU A 48 4.96 14.88 -5.22
CA LEU A 48 6.15 14.09 -4.89
C LEU A 48 7.46 14.67 -5.45
N GLY A 49 7.44 15.93 -5.93
CA GLY A 49 8.58 16.77 -6.33
C GLY A 49 9.91 16.04 -6.57
N GLY A 50 10.11 15.47 -7.76
CA GLY A 50 11.40 15.04 -8.34
C GLY A 50 12.27 14.00 -7.59
N GLY A 51 12.09 13.78 -6.29
CA GLY A 51 13.07 13.13 -5.42
C GLY A 51 12.79 11.67 -5.07
N VAL A 52 11.58 11.17 -5.31
CA VAL A 52 11.19 9.78 -4.96
C VAL A 52 11.74 8.76 -5.98
N GLY A 53 12.44 9.21 -7.02
CA GLY A 53 12.86 8.38 -8.15
C GLY A 53 13.97 7.36 -7.89
N GLY A 54 14.76 7.47 -6.80
CA GLY A 54 16.02 6.72 -6.69
C GLY A 54 15.92 5.19 -6.83
N GLY A 55 14.94 4.56 -6.19
CA GLY A 55 14.76 3.08 -6.23
C GLY A 55 13.64 2.60 -7.15
N LEU A 56 12.71 3.48 -7.53
CA LEU A 56 11.51 3.15 -8.31
C LEU A 56 11.53 3.77 -9.72
N ALA A 57 12.63 4.44 -10.13
CA ALA A 57 12.77 5.06 -11.44
C ALA A 57 12.53 4.09 -12.60
N GLY A 58 13.02 2.85 -12.50
CA GLY A 58 12.83 1.84 -13.54
C GLY A 58 11.36 1.45 -13.75
N PHE A 59 10.58 1.38 -12.67
CA PHE A 59 9.13 1.12 -12.71
C PHE A 59 8.33 2.36 -13.09
N SER A 60 8.93 3.54 -13.03
CA SER A 60 8.25 4.80 -13.32
C SER A 60 8.32 5.19 -14.81
N THR A 61 8.67 4.26 -15.69
CA THR A 61 8.85 4.52 -17.13
C THR A 61 7.54 4.43 -17.92
N THR A 62 6.60 3.59 -17.49
CA THR A 62 5.28 3.42 -18.12
C THR A 62 4.15 4.02 -17.27
N PRO A 63 3.00 4.38 -17.85
CA PRO A 63 1.84 4.85 -17.09
C PRO A 63 1.40 3.84 -16.01
N GLU A 64 1.36 2.56 -16.35
CA GLU A 64 0.98 1.48 -15.43
C GLU A 64 1.99 1.32 -14.29
N GLY A 65 3.28 1.42 -14.61
CA GLY A 65 4.34 1.31 -13.63
C GLY A 65 4.35 2.49 -12.66
N LYS A 66 4.13 3.72 -13.14
CA LYS A 66 4.00 4.88 -12.25
C LYS A 66 2.74 4.82 -11.39
N ALA A 67 1.60 4.37 -11.92
CA ALA A 67 0.38 4.17 -11.14
C ALA A 67 0.61 3.13 -10.02
N THR A 68 1.37 2.07 -10.31
CA THR A 68 1.76 1.06 -9.32
C THR A 68 2.67 1.65 -8.24
N VAL A 69 3.63 2.49 -8.61
CA VAL A 69 4.50 3.22 -7.65
C VAL A 69 3.68 4.15 -6.75
N VAL A 70 2.72 4.88 -7.30
CA VAL A 70 1.83 5.75 -6.52
C VAL A 70 0.97 4.93 -5.55
N ALA A 71 0.36 3.85 -6.01
CA ALA A 71 -0.42 2.94 -5.17
C ALA A 71 0.44 2.31 -4.06
N PHE A 72 1.70 1.95 -4.36
CA PHE A 72 2.65 1.43 -3.39
C PHE A 72 2.98 2.46 -2.30
N ILE A 73 3.28 3.71 -2.68
CA ILE A 73 3.59 4.78 -1.71
C ILE A 73 2.38 5.07 -0.81
N ASP A 74 1.17 5.06 -1.37
CA ASP A 74 -0.07 5.21 -0.60
C ASP A 74 -0.24 4.06 0.41
N ALA A 75 -0.07 2.80 -0.04
CA ALA A 75 -0.10 1.63 0.85
C ALA A 75 0.96 1.72 1.96
N TRP A 76 2.17 2.14 1.62
CA TRP A 76 3.28 2.32 2.56
C TRP A 76 2.97 3.38 3.62
N ASN A 77 2.48 4.55 3.23
CA ASN A 77 2.12 5.63 4.16
C ASN A 77 1.02 5.21 5.12
N LYS A 78 -0.01 4.51 4.61
CA LYS A 78 -1.06 3.91 5.47
C LYS A 78 -0.48 2.91 6.45
N MET A 79 0.46 2.07 6.02
CA MET A 79 1.13 1.12 6.89
C MET A 79 1.98 1.80 7.97
N VAL A 80 2.71 2.87 7.64
CA VAL A 80 3.45 3.67 8.64
C VAL A 80 2.51 4.21 9.71
N VAL A 81 1.35 4.74 9.33
CA VAL A 81 0.35 5.22 10.30
C VAL A 81 -0.20 4.07 11.14
N ALA A 82 -0.53 2.93 10.53
CA ALA A 82 -1.01 1.75 11.25
C ALA A 82 0.02 1.24 12.28
N LEU A 83 1.30 1.15 11.88
CA LEU A 83 2.37 0.64 12.73
C LEU A 83 2.80 1.61 13.83
N ARG A 84 2.69 2.93 13.62
CA ARG A 84 2.95 3.92 14.69
C ARG A 84 2.00 3.76 15.87
N ASN A 85 0.80 3.25 15.61
CA ASN A 85 -0.21 2.99 16.64
C ASN A 85 -0.21 1.52 17.11
N TYR A 86 0.64 0.67 16.55
CA TYR A 86 0.71 -0.74 16.92
C TYR A 86 1.37 -0.91 18.28
N LYS A 87 0.68 -1.61 19.19
CA LYS A 87 1.23 -2.07 20.46
C LYS A 87 1.24 -3.60 20.44
N ALA A 88 2.43 -4.19 20.53
CA ALA A 88 2.58 -5.63 20.57
C ALA A 88 1.77 -6.20 21.75
N GLN A 89 0.87 -7.14 21.47
CA GLN A 89 0.12 -7.83 22.50
C GLN A 89 0.98 -8.94 23.10
N ASP A 90 1.23 -8.87 24.40
CA ASP A 90 1.77 -9.99 25.15
C ASP A 90 0.60 -10.90 25.56
N VAL A 91 0.48 -12.04 24.88
CA VAL A 91 -0.55 -13.03 25.17
C VAL A 91 0.10 -14.16 25.96
N LYS A 92 -0.34 -14.34 27.20
CA LYS A 92 0.05 -15.50 28.02
C LYS A 92 -0.41 -16.78 27.31
N GLY A 93 0.54 -17.56 26.78
CA GLY A 93 0.28 -18.74 25.94
C GLY A 93 0.69 -18.59 24.46
N GLY A 94 1.12 -17.39 24.03
CA GLY A 94 1.65 -17.11 22.70
C GLY A 94 0.58 -16.88 21.64
N LEU A 95 0.81 -15.85 20.81
CA LEU A 95 0.03 -15.60 19.59
C LEU A 95 0.21 -16.80 18.64
N GLY A 96 -0.89 -17.46 18.25
CA GLY A 96 -0.88 -18.57 17.29
C GLY A 96 -0.79 -20.00 17.88
N ARG A 97 -0.65 -20.19 19.19
CA ARG A 97 -0.60 -21.53 19.84
C ARG A 97 -1.85 -21.93 20.63
N GLY A 98 -2.97 -21.24 20.42
CA GLY A 98 -4.20 -21.46 21.20
C GLY A 98 -4.29 -20.69 22.52
N GLY A 99 -3.32 -19.83 22.84
CA GLY A 99 -3.40 -18.93 24.00
C GLY A 99 -3.58 -19.68 25.34
N GLN A 100 -4.71 -19.43 26.01
CA GLN A 100 -5.12 -20.11 27.25
C GLN A 100 -6.10 -21.28 27.03
N LEU A 101 -6.34 -21.69 25.79
CA LEU A 101 -7.30 -22.76 25.52
C LEU A 101 -6.78 -24.07 26.11
N GLN A 102 -7.50 -24.58 27.12
CA GLN A 102 -7.26 -25.89 27.69
C GLN A 102 -7.68 -26.93 26.64
N VAL A 103 -6.69 -27.61 26.07
CA VAL A 103 -6.93 -28.81 25.25
C VAL A 103 -7.04 -29.99 26.21
N ASN A 104 -8.21 -30.65 26.18
CA ASN A 104 -8.53 -31.82 27.00
C ASN A 104 -7.70 -33.03 26.60
#